data_AF-A0A8X7N2Z8-F1
#
_entry.id   AF-A0A8X7N2Z8-F1
#
_cell.length_a   1.000
_cell.length_b   1.000
_cell.length_c   1.000
_cell.angle_alpha   90.00
_cell.angle_beta   90.00
_cell.angle_gamma   90.00
#
_symmetry.space_group_name_H-M   'P 1'
#
loop_
_entity.id
_entity.type
_entity.pdbx_description
1 polymer ?
#
loop_
_entity_poly.entity_id
_entity_poly.type
_entity_poly.pdbx_seq_one_letter_code
_entity_poly.pdbx_strand_id
1 'polypeptide(L)'
;PDAIAAGREAGGPSIAHNVTALTYPGRVVELKWDCPGKVQGPYHQRTQTNTNGVPRFAAWFGNLNVTFTPLFELNMTRRTAKTKQPGNTIYPGVGQRTSFIALVDKDVFVTPENLTLLNDHIVAGPEFYQSG
;
A
#
# COMPACT_ATOMS: atom_id res chain seq x y z
N PRO A 1 -31.23 -20.43 -3.14
CA PRO A 1 -30.80 -19.58 -2.00
C PRO A 1 -30.42 -18.18 -2.49
N ASP A 2 -31.26 -17.19 -2.16
CA ASP A 2 -31.09 -15.80 -2.59
C ASP A 2 -29.77 -15.23 -2.06
N ALA A 3 -28.80 -15.07 -2.96
CA ALA A 3 -27.49 -14.48 -2.64
C ALA A 3 -27.61 -13.08 -2.03
N ILE A 4 -28.73 -12.39 -2.27
CA ILE A 4 -29.05 -11.08 -1.71
C ILE A 4 -29.38 -11.16 -0.21
N ALA A 5 -30.07 -12.22 0.24
CA ALA A 5 -30.39 -12.40 1.65
C ALA A 5 -29.14 -12.74 2.49
N ALA A 6 -28.27 -13.61 1.95
CA ALA A 6 -27.00 -13.98 2.58
C ALA A 6 -26.04 -12.79 2.74
N GLY A 7 -26.03 -11.85 1.78
CA GLY A 7 -25.21 -10.64 1.87
C GLY A 7 -25.67 -9.67 2.97
N ARG A 8 -26.95 -9.69 3.36
CA ARG A 8 -27.50 -8.80 4.39
C ARG A 8 -27.23 -9.30 5.81
N GLU A 9 -27.28 -10.62 6.03
CA GLU A 9 -26.89 -11.24 7.31
C GLU A 9 -25.37 -11.20 7.55
N ALA A 10 -24.56 -11.14 6.49
CA ALA A 10 -23.10 -10.98 6.56
C ALA A 10 -22.63 -9.51 6.76
N GLY A 11 -23.54 -8.56 6.96
CA GLY A 11 -23.20 -7.15 7.21
C GLY A 11 -23.17 -6.23 5.98
N GLY A 12 -23.69 -6.67 4.83
CA GLY A 12 -23.76 -5.88 3.59
C GLY A 12 -22.39 -5.52 3.00
N PRO A 13 -22.31 -5.02 1.75
CA PRO A 13 -21.08 -4.43 1.26
C PRO A 13 -20.76 -3.17 2.08
N SER A 14 -19.69 -3.24 2.89
CA SER A 14 -19.19 -2.13 3.74
C SER A 14 -18.92 -0.83 2.96
N ILE A 15 -18.80 -0.92 1.63
CA ILE A 15 -18.51 0.17 0.69
C ILE A 15 -19.72 1.11 0.47
N ALA A 16 -20.94 0.74 0.90
CA ALA A 16 -22.14 1.55 0.71
C ALA A 16 -22.38 2.63 1.79
N HIS A 17 -21.53 2.71 2.82
CA HIS A 17 -21.69 3.66 3.92
C HIS A 17 -20.79 4.88 3.75
N ASN A 18 -21.34 6.06 4.07
CA ASN A 18 -20.57 7.29 4.23
C ASN A 18 -19.67 7.15 5.48
N VAL A 19 -18.46 6.65 5.29
CA VAL A 19 -17.45 6.53 6.34
C VAL A 19 -16.70 7.85 6.46
N THR A 20 -16.72 8.43 7.67
CA THR A 20 -15.70 9.41 8.07
C THR A 20 -14.32 8.80 7.92
N ALA A 21 -13.32 9.65 7.72
CA ALA A 21 -11.95 9.29 7.44
C ALA A 21 -11.47 8.04 8.22
N LEU A 22 -11.26 6.92 7.51
CA LEU A 22 -10.83 5.63 8.06
C LEU A 22 -9.40 5.71 8.65
N THR A 23 -8.66 6.76 8.29
CA THR A 23 -7.25 6.96 8.64
C THR A 23 -6.97 8.45 8.87
N TYR A 24 -5.74 8.79 9.26
CA TYR A 24 -5.35 10.19 9.40
C TYR A 24 -3.85 10.38 9.10
N PRO A 25 -3.44 11.53 8.54
CA PRO A 25 -2.03 11.86 8.34
C PRO A 25 -1.18 11.64 9.58
N GLY A 26 -0.01 11.03 9.40
CA GLY A 26 0.92 10.74 10.50
C GLY A 26 0.61 9.47 11.29
N ARG A 27 -0.51 8.78 11.00
CA ARG A 27 -0.80 7.46 11.59
C ARG A 27 0.33 6.49 11.28
N VAL A 28 0.76 5.75 12.29
CA VAL A 28 1.75 4.68 12.12
C VAL A 28 1.07 3.49 11.46
N VAL A 29 1.64 3.05 10.34
CA VAL A 29 1.21 1.88 9.58
C VAL A 29 2.27 0.80 9.73
N GLU A 30 1.86 -0.35 10.26
CA GLU A 30 2.70 -1.54 10.35
C GLU A 30 2.56 -2.34 9.05
N LEU A 31 3.70 -2.75 8.50
CA LEU A 31 3.83 -3.43 7.22
C LEU A 31 4.49 -4.77 7.46
N LYS A 32 3.98 -5.81 6.80
CA LYS A 32 4.54 -7.15 6.81
C LYS A 32 4.53 -7.70 5.39
N TRP A 33 5.63 -8.33 4.97
CA TRP A 33 5.77 -8.89 3.63
C TRP A 33 6.46 -10.25 3.64
N ASP A 34 6.31 -11.00 2.56
CA ASP A 34 6.92 -12.31 2.40
C ASP A 34 8.23 -12.29 1.62
N CYS A 35 8.98 -13.39 1.68
CA CYS A 35 10.11 -13.63 0.79
C CYS A 35 9.63 -13.76 -0.67
N PRO A 36 10.47 -13.41 -1.66
CA PRO A 36 10.30 -13.87 -3.04
C PRO A 36 10.21 -15.40 -3.13
N GLY A 37 9.47 -15.90 -4.12
CA GLY A 37 9.25 -17.31 -4.39
C GLY A 37 8.15 -17.98 -3.54
N LYS A 38 7.53 -17.25 -2.60
CA LYS A 38 6.41 -17.72 -1.78
C LYS A 38 5.13 -17.73 -2.59
N VAL A 39 4.30 -18.73 -2.37
CA VAL A 39 3.01 -18.87 -3.03
C VAL A 39 1.97 -18.05 -2.27
N GLN A 40 1.22 -17.21 -2.98
CA GLN A 40 0.18 -16.37 -2.42
C GLN A 40 -1.10 -16.38 -3.28
N GLY A 41 -2.23 -16.08 -2.62
CA GLY A 41 -3.53 -15.96 -3.24
C GLY A 41 -4.20 -17.29 -3.64
N PRO A 42 -5.50 -17.25 -3.99
CA PRO A 42 -6.29 -18.45 -4.33
C PRO A 42 -5.82 -19.15 -5.61
N TYR A 43 -5.01 -18.49 -6.45
CA TYR A 43 -4.49 -19.01 -7.71
C TYR A 43 -3.02 -19.47 -7.64
N HIS A 44 -2.47 -19.62 -6.43
CA HIS A 44 -1.11 -20.11 -6.20
C HIS A 44 -0.02 -19.31 -6.96
N GLN A 45 -0.16 -18.00 -7.05
CA GLN A 45 0.83 -17.13 -7.70
C GLN A 45 2.09 -17.02 -6.84
N ARG A 46 3.26 -16.89 -7.45
CA ARG A 46 4.53 -16.74 -6.71
C ARG A 46 4.94 -15.29 -6.60
N THR A 47 5.37 -14.89 -5.41
CA THR A 47 5.99 -13.58 -5.18
C THR A 47 7.30 -13.47 -5.93
N GLN A 48 7.58 -12.30 -6.50
CA GLN A 48 8.83 -11.99 -7.18
C GLN A 48 9.29 -10.60 -6.73
N THR A 49 10.60 -10.35 -6.80
CA THR A 49 11.18 -9.02 -6.60
C THR A 49 12.26 -8.82 -7.64
N ASN A 50 12.40 -7.59 -8.11
CA ASN A 50 13.45 -7.20 -9.05
C ASN A 50 14.64 -6.53 -8.36
N THR A 51 14.58 -6.36 -7.03
CA THR A 51 15.66 -5.77 -6.25
C THR A 51 16.21 -6.75 -5.23
N ASN A 52 17.54 -6.71 -5.04
CA ASN A 52 18.23 -7.37 -3.94
C ASN A 52 18.38 -6.43 -2.72
N GLY A 53 17.80 -5.23 -2.80
CA GLY A 53 17.88 -4.19 -1.80
C GLY A 53 17.04 -4.47 -0.55
N VAL A 54 17.47 -3.88 0.56
CA VAL A 54 16.70 -3.80 1.80
C VAL A 54 15.68 -2.67 1.66
N PRO A 55 14.39 -2.87 2.00
CA PRO A 55 13.40 -1.81 1.88
C PRO A 55 13.72 -0.69 2.86
N ARG A 56 13.72 0.55 2.37
CA ARG A 56 14.02 1.76 3.14
C ARG A 56 12.87 2.76 3.15
N PHE A 57 12.02 2.72 2.13
CA PHE A 57 10.89 3.64 2.00
C PHE A 57 9.61 2.87 1.68
N ALA A 58 8.48 3.44 2.10
CA ALA A 58 7.17 3.11 1.58
C ALA A 58 6.81 4.14 0.50
N ALA A 59 6.53 3.66 -0.70
CA ALA A 59 6.04 4.45 -1.82
C ALA A 59 4.52 4.45 -1.80
N TRP A 60 3.92 5.63 -1.66
CA TRP A 60 2.48 5.84 -1.61
C TRP A 60 2.00 6.39 -2.95
N PHE A 61 1.34 5.56 -3.73
CA PHE A 61 0.82 5.92 -5.04
C PHE A 61 -0.57 6.54 -4.89
N GLY A 62 -0.67 7.84 -5.16
CA GLY A 62 -1.94 8.54 -5.36
C GLY A 62 -2.24 8.74 -6.85
N ASN A 63 -3.43 9.24 -7.16
CA ASN A 63 -3.87 9.49 -8.55
C ASN A 63 -2.95 10.43 -9.35
N LEU A 64 -2.19 11.30 -8.68
CA LEU A 64 -1.37 12.36 -9.31
C LEU A 64 0.08 12.41 -8.83
N ASN A 65 0.44 11.72 -7.74
CA ASN A 65 1.78 11.81 -7.17
C ASN A 65 2.17 10.53 -6.40
N VAL A 66 3.47 10.26 -6.32
CA VAL A 66 4.06 9.24 -5.46
C VAL A 66 4.76 9.94 -4.30
N THR A 67 4.32 9.66 -3.08
CA THR A 67 4.99 10.18 -1.88
C THR A 67 5.80 9.08 -1.24
N PHE A 68 7.07 9.34 -0.93
CA PHE A 68 7.91 8.39 -0.20
C PHE A 68 7.96 8.75 1.28
N THR A 69 7.75 7.76 2.14
CA THR A 69 7.92 7.91 3.59
C THR A 69 8.96 6.91 4.08
N PRO A 70 9.89 7.32 4.97
CA PRO A 70 10.92 6.41 5.46
C PRO A 70 10.29 5.28 6.28
N LEU A 71 10.90 4.10 6.19
CA LEU A 71 10.62 2.97 7.06
C LEU A 71 11.42 3.09 8.36
N PHE A 72 10.83 2.67 9.46
CA PHE A 72 11.47 2.55 10.76
C PHE A 72 11.06 1.23 11.43
N GLU A 73 11.79 0.85 12.47
CA GLU A 73 11.62 -0.45 13.14
C GLU A 73 11.68 -1.64 12.15
N LEU A 74 12.59 -1.55 11.18
CA LEU A 74 12.79 -2.57 10.17
C LEU A 74 13.36 -3.86 10.79
N ASN A 75 12.67 -4.98 10.57
CA ASN A 75 13.15 -6.30 10.92
C ASN A 75 13.14 -7.19 9.68
N MET A 76 14.31 -7.48 9.12
CA MET A 76 14.45 -8.31 7.91
C MET A 76 14.22 -9.80 8.16
N THR A 77 14.41 -10.28 9.39
CA THR A 77 14.14 -11.69 9.76
C THR A 77 12.65 -11.97 9.81
N ARG A 78 11.88 -11.05 10.43
CA ARG A 78 10.41 -11.13 10.54
C ARG A 78 9.69 -10.49 9.34
N ARG A 79 10.43 -9.76 8.50
CA ARG A 79 9.94 -8.96 7.36
C ARG A 79 8.80 -8.03 7.77
N THR A 80 9.09 -7.23 8.78
CA THR A 80 8.18 -6.21 9.30
C THR A 80 8.86 -4.85 9.31
N ALA A 81 8.09 -3.80 9.10
CA ALA A 81 8.53 -2.42 9.24
C ALA A 81 7.34 -1.54 9.59
N LYS A 82 7.61 -0.32 10.03
CA LYS A 82 6.60 0.70 10.24
C LYS A 82 6.89 1.89 9.35
N THR A 83 5.84 2.60 8.97
CA THR A 83 5.95 3.90 8.32
C THR A 83 4.85 4.84 8.82
N LYS A 84 4.86 6.08 8.36
CA LYS A 84 3.83 7.07 8.67
C LYS A 84 3.03 7.37 7.42
N GLN A 85 1.70 7.38 7.54
CA GLN A 85 0.84 7.81 6.45
C GLN A 85 1.17 9.26 6.06
N PRO A 86 1.40 9.55 4.77
CA PRO A 86 1.67 10.91 4.30
C PRO A 86 0.44 11.80 4.45
N GLY A 87 0.67 13.12 4.35
CA GLY A 87 -0.41 14.10 4.34
C GLY A 87 -1.41 13.84 3.22
N ASN A 88 -2.71 14.06 3.51
CA ASN A 88 -3.76 13.79 2.54
C ASN A 88 -3.91 14.89 1.48
N THR A 89 -3.29 16.05 1.67
CA THR A 89 -3.47 17.23 0.83
C THR A 89 -2.60 17.15 -0.42
N ILE A 90 -3.23 16.90 -1.58
CA ILE A 90 -2.59 17.09 -2.89
C ILE A 90 -2.74 18.54 -3.34
N TYR A 91 -3.93 19.09 -3.12
CA TYR A 91 -4.34 20.46 -3.42
C TYR A 91 -5.34 20.91 -2.34
N PRO A 92 -5.47 22.21 -2.02
CA PRO A 92 -6.51 22.68 -1.10
C PRO A 92 -7.90 22.16 -1.50
N GLY A 93 -8.53 21.39 -0.62
CA GLY A 93 -9.86 20.79 -0.86
C GLY A 93 -9.88 19.45 -1.60
N VAL A 94 -8.73 18.93 -2.07
CA VAL A 94 -8.63 17.61 -2.73
C VAL A 94 -7.73 16.68 -1.92
N GLY A 95 -8.37 15.74 -1.20
CA GLY A 95 -7.70 14.71 -0.41
C GLY A 95 -7.47 13.41 -1.19
N GLN A 96 -6.36 12.70 -0.94
CA GLN A 96 -6.21 11.32 -1.40
C GLN A 96 -7.16 10.40 -0.61
N ARG A 97 -8.13 9.77 -1.29
CA ARG A 97 -9.09 8.85 -0.64
C ARG A 97 -8.61 7.40 -0.61
N THR A 98 -7.57 7.11 -1.37
CA THR A 98 -7.08 5.77 -1.63
C THR A 98 -5.69 5.90 -2.20
N SER A 99 -4.77 5.09 -1.68
CA SER A 99 -3.41 5.02 -2.17
C SER A 99 -3.00 3.55 -2.28
N PHE A 100 -2.11 3.24 -3.20
CA PHE A 100 -1.40 1.97 -3.13
C PHE A 100 -0.11 2.17 -2.35
N ILE A 101 0.35 1.14 -1.64
CA ILE A 101 1.63 1.16 -0.94
C ILE A 101 2.55 0.08 -1.49
N ALA A 102 3.80 0.43 -1.79
CA ALA A 102 4.85 -0.54 -2.08
C ALA A 102 6.11 -0.25 -1.24
N LEU A 103 6.84 -1.30 -0.92
CA LEU A 103 8.13 -1.19 -0.24
C LEU A 103 9.23 -1.06 -1.28
N VAL A 104 10.06 -0.02 -1.16
CA VAL A 104 11.15 0.26 -2.09
C VAL A 104 12.49 0.42 -1.37
N ASP A 105 13.57 0.07 -2.05
CA ASP A 105 14.93 0.18 -1.51
C ASP A 105 15.50 1.61 -1.61
N LYS A 106 15.02 2.41 -2.57
CA LYS A 106 15.46 3.80 -2.83
C LYS A 106 14.29 4.73 -3.15
N ASP A 107 14.46 6.00 -2.80
CA ASP A 107 13.61 7.12 -3.18
C ASP A 107 13.96 7.62 -4.58
N VAL A 108 13.49 6.90 -5.60
CA VAL A 108 13.67 7.31 -7.00
C VAL A 108 12.69 8.42 -7.30
N PHE A 109 13.18 9.55 -7.80
CA PHE A 109 12.32 10.62 -8.28
C PHE A 109 11.55 10.14 -9.51
N VAL A 110 10.24 10.00 -9.37
CA VAL A 110 9.34 9.60 -10.45
C VAL A 110 8.23 10.62 -10.65
N THR A 111 7.80 10.74 -11.89
CA THR A 111 6.61 11.44 -12.35
C THR A 111 5.63 10.41 -12.91
N PRO A 112 4.34 10.77 -13.12
CA PRO A 112 3.38 9.87 -13.75
C PRO A 112 3.86 9.26 -15.08
N GLU A 113 4.71 9.98 -15.83
CA GLU A 113 5.23 9.55 -17.13
C GLU A 113 6.36 8.50 -17.04
N ASN A 114 7.00 8.32 -15.88
CA ASN A 114 8.15 7.41 -15.73
C ASN A 114 8.05 6.44 -14.54
N LEU A 115 6.83 6.18 -14.04
CA LEU A 115 6.57 5.28 -12.91
C LEU A 115 7.20 3.88 -13.07
N THR A 116 7.39 3.41 -14.30
CA THR A 116 8.05 2.13 -14.59
C THR A 116 9.46 2.03 -14.01
N LEU A 117 10.15 3.16 -13.78
CA LEU A 117 11.48 3.17 -13.13
C LEU A 117 11.47 2.61 -11.71
N LEU A 118 10.31 2.58 -11.03
CA LEU A 118 10.21 1.97 -9.70
C LEU A 118 10.23 0.45 -9.73
N ASN A 119 9.97 -0.19 -10.87
CA ASN A 119 9.86 -1.65 -10.95
C ASN A 119 11.13 -2.38 -10.51
N ASP A 120 12.30 -1.78 -10.73
CA ASP A 120 13.60 -2.33 -10.34
C ASP A 120 13.96 -2.07 -8.87
N HIS A 121 13.11 -1.31 -8.17
CA HIS A 121 13.31 -0.88 -6.80
C HIS A 121 12.25 -1.43 -5.82
N ILE A 122 11.20 -2.07 -6.34
CA ILE A 122 10.12 -2.65 -5.52
C ILE A 122 10.58 -3.98 -4.88
N VAL A 123 10.62 -3.96 -3.55
CA VAL A 123 10.91 -5.11 -2.69
C VAL A 123 9.65 -5.96 -2.48
N ALA A 124 8.51 -5.32 -2.22
CA ALA A 124 7.23 -5.97 -1.97
C ALA A 124 6.04 -5.03 -2.23
N GLY A 125 4.87 -5.61 -2.54
CA GLY A 125 3.67 -4.89 -2.95
C GLY A 125 3.51 -4.87 -4.49
N PRO A 126 2.67 -3.99 -5.04
CA PRO A 126 1.83 -3.00 -4.35
C PRO A 126 0.63 -3.63 -3.62
N GLU A 127 0.22 -3.02 -2.51
CA GLU A 127 -0.97 -3.38 -1.74
C GLU A 127 -1.95 -2.20 -1.64
N PHE A 128 -3.24 -2.48 -1.51
CA PHE A 128 -4.29 -1.47 -1.45
C PHE A 128 -4.37 -0.85 -0.05
N TYR A 129 -4.27 0.48 0.03
CA TYR A 129 -4.45 1.24 1.27
C TYR A 129 -5.59 2.24 1.13
N GLN A 130 -6.69 2.01 1.84
CA GLN A 130 -7.82 2.93 1.84
C GLN A 130 -7.60 4.04 2.88
N SER A 131 -7.13 5.20 2.42
CA SER A 131 -7.05 6.41 3.22
C SER A 131 -8.36 7.19 3.15
N GLY A 132 -9.29 6.91 4.06
CA GLY A 132 -10.40 7.84 4.29
C GLY A 132 -9.89 9.01 5.11
#